data_AF-A0A231HLT3-F1
#
_entry.id   AF-A0A231HLT3-F1
#
_cell.length_a   1.000
_cell.length_b   1.000
_cell.length_c   1.000
_cell.angle_alpha   90.00
_cell.angle_beta   90.00
_cell.angle_gamma   90.00
#
_symmetry.space_group_name_H-M   'P 1'
#
loop_
_entity.id
_entity.type
_entity.pdbx_description
1 polymer ?
#
loop_
_entity_poly.entity_id
_entity_poly.type
_entity_poly.pdbx_seq_one_letter_code
_entity_poly.pdbx_strand_id
1 'polypeptide(L)'
;MKILTKSKASNNAGAARANARSARRRAREFALQGVYAWLLRGDESLQDAGAIDAHIRDNEEFPEADAAWFKTLLHGVLREAPALREGFTPFIDRPLEELSPIEHGILLIGSYELVHHVEVPYKVAINEAVELAKSFGGTDGFKFVNGVLDKLAAQVRTTEVQAAAQRA
;
A
#
# COMPACT_ATOMS: atom_id res chain seq x y z
N MET A 1 1.78 29.33 -47.45
CA MET A 1 2.13 29.43 -46.01
C MET A 1 0.87 29.25 -45.18
N LYS A 2 0.62 28.05 -44.63
CA LYS A 2 -0.34 27.79 -43.54
C LYS A 2 0.27 26.72 -42.65
N ILE A 3 0.42 27.08 -41.38
CA ILE A 3 1.23 26.38 -40.38
C ILE A 3 0.44 25.19 -39.84
N LEU A 4 1.12 24.05 -39.78
CA LEU A 4 0.68 22.79 -39.22
C LEU A 4 0.47 22.94 -37.70
N THR A 5 -0.77 22.89 -37.21
CA THR A 5 -1.06 22.81 -35.76
C THR A 5 -0.74 21.40 -35.24
N LYS A 6 0.46 21.19 -34.69
CA LYS A 6 0.84 19.95 -33.99
C LYS A 6 0.30 19.94 -32.54
N SER A 7 -0.58 18.97 -32.29
CA SER A 7 -0.82 18.17 -31.08
C SER A 7 -0.43 18.74 -29.70
N LYS A 8 -1.45 19.15 -28.93
CA LYS A 8 -1.39 19.45 -27.49
C LYS A 8 -1.85 18.26 -26.61
N ALA A 9 -2.28 17.15 -27.21
CA ALA A 9 -2.92 16.03 -26.52
C ALA A 9 -1.93 15.06 -25.85
N SER A 10 -0.69 14.95 -26.36
CA SER A 10 0.31 13.98 -25.88
C SER A 10 0.91 14.34 -24.51
N ASN A 11 1.01 15.62 -24.15
CA ASN A 11 1.63 16.04 -22.87
C ASN A 11 0.69 15.91 -21.67
N ASN A 12 -0.63 15.96 -21.88
CA ASN A 12 -1.60 15.98 -20.79
C ASN A 12 -1.78 14.59 -20.14
N ALA A 13 -1.74 13.52 -20.94
CA ALA A 13 -1.88 12.16 -20.45
C ALA A 13 -0.68 11.70 -19.58
N GLY A 14 0.53 12.16 -19.88
CA GLY A 14 1.73 11.87 -19.09
C GLY A 14 1.70 12.54 -17.71
N ALA A 15 1.34 13.82 -17.66
CA ALA A 15 1.19 14.58 -16.42
C ALA A 15 0.07 14.02 -15.53
N ALA A 16 -1.08 13.65 -16.11
CA ALA A 16 -2.19 13.05 -15.38
C ALA A 16 -1.80 11.69 -14.75
N ARG A 17 -1.04 10.85 -15.46
CA ARG A 17 -0.55 9.56 -14.92
C ARG A 17 0.47 9.73 -13.80
N ALA A 18 1.38 10.70 -13.92
CA ALA A 18 2.35 11.01 -12.88
C ALA A 18 1.66 11.52 -11.61
N ASN A 19 0.67 12.41 -11.78
CA ASN A 19 -0.16 12.91 -10.69
C ASN A 19 -0.93 11.76 -10.01
N ALA A 20 -1.60 10.90 -10.77
CA ALA A 20 -2.31 9.74 -10.22
C ALA A 20 -1.39 8.79 -9.44
N ARG A 21 -0.14 8.59 -9.88
CA ARG A 21 0.87 7.82 -9.12
C ARG A 21 1.20 8.49 -7.79
N SER A 22 1.42 9.80 -7.81
CA SER A 22 1.67 10.60 -6.60
C SER A 22 0.49 10.53 -5.63
N ALA A 23 -0.74 10.68 -6.14
CA ALA A 23 -1.96 10.65 -5.35
C ALA A 23 -2.21 9.27 -4.72
N ARG A 24 -1.91 8.18 -5.43
CA ARG A 24 -1.97 6.81 -4.87
C ARG A 24 -0.90 6.56 -3.82
N ARG A 25 0.29 7.14 -3.97
CA ARG A 25 1.33 7.07 -2.95
C ARG A 25 0.89 7.80 -1.67
N ARG A 26 0.40 9.03 -1.79
CA ARG A 26 -0.18 9.78 -0.66
C ARG A 26 -1.33 9.04 0.02
N ALA A 27 -2.21 8.41 -0.76
CA ALA A 27 -3.28 7.58 -0.22
C ALA A 27 -2.76 6.39 0.62
N ARG A 28 -1.63 5.77 0.26
CA ARG A 28 -0.99 4.72 1.06
C ARG A 28 -0.40 5.27 2.36
N GLU A 29 0.22 6.44 2.31
CA GLU A 29 0.77 7.11 3.51
C GLU A 29 -0.35 7.41 4.51
N PHE A 30 -1.46 7.98 4.05
CA PHE A 30 -2.64 8.20 4.90
C PHE A 30 -3.29 6.90 5.39
N ALA A 31 -3.35 5.87 4.54
CA ALA A 31 -3.84 4.56 4.97
C ALA A 31 -2.96 3.98 6.09
N LEU A 32 -1.63 4.12 6.00
CA LEU A 32 -0.70 3.70 7.04
C LEU A 32 -0.95 4.44 8.36
N GLN A 33 -1.18 5.76 8.31
CA GLN A 33 -1.53 6.53 9.52
C GLN A 33 -2.82 6.02 10.17
N GLY A 34 -3.84 5.72 9.38
CA GLY A 34 -5.11 5.17 9.87
C GLY A 34 -4.95 3.76 10.45
N VAL A 35 -4.23 2.88 9.77
CA VAL A 35 -3.94 1.52 10.25
C VAL A 35 -3.09 1.55 11.51
N TYR A 36 -2.11 2.45 11.60
CA TYR A 36 -1.32 2.67 12.82
C TYR A 36 -2.20 3.09 14.00
N ALA A 37 -3.09 4.07 13.79
CA ALA A 37 -4.03 4.53 14.82
C ALA A 37 -5.03 3.45 15.26
N TRP A 38 -5.33 2.49 14.39
CA TRP A 38 -6.14 1.32 14.71
C TRP A 38 -5.34 0.29 15.53
N LEU A 39 -4.12 -0.05 15.10
CA LEU A 39 -3.24 -0.99 15.80
C LEU A 39 -2.89 -0.54 17.23
N LEU A 40 -2.70 0.76 17.47
CA LEU A 40 -2.39 1.28 18.80
C LEU A 40 -3.52 1.11 19.83
N ARG A 41 -4.77 0.91 19.41
CA ARG A 41 -5.90 0.71 20.34
C ARG A 41 -5.90 -0.67 20.96
N GLY A 42 -5.37 -1.67 20.26
CA GLY A 42 -5.20 -3.04 20.75
C GLY A 42 -6.47 -3.90 20.82
N ASP A 43 -7.68 -3.33 20.68
CA ASP A 43 -8.93 -4.10 20.60
C ASP A 43 -9.33 -4.45 19.16
N GLU A 44 -8.66 -3.85 18.17
CA GLU A 44 -8.77 -4.10 16.73
C GLU A 44 -10.22 -4.10 16.19
N SER A 45 -11.11 -3.40 16.90
CA SER A 45 -12.52 -3.31 16.54
C SER A 45 -12.72 -2.46 15.27
N LEU A 46 -13.68 -2.87 14.43
CA LEU A 46 -14.09 -2.08 13.26
C LEU A 46 -14.97 -0.87 13.64
N GLN A 47 -15.43 -0.76 14.89
CA GLN A 47 -16.31 0.32 15.33
C GLN A 47 -15.68 1.71 15.13
N ASP A 48 -14.36 1.79 15.24
CA ASP A 48 -13.60 3.05 15.11
C ASP A 48 -13.19 3.38 13.68
N ALA A 49 -13.41 2.48 12.71
CA ALA A 49 -12.95 2.68 11.34
C ALA A 49 -13.48 3.98 10.71
N GLY A 50 -14.74 4.32 11.01
CA GLY A 50 -15.36 5.58 10.54
C GLY A 50 -14.76 6.82 11.18
N ALA A 51 -14.44 6.77 12.47
CA ALA A 51 -13.82 7.89 13.18
C ALA A 51 -12.37 8.12 12.73
N ILE A 52 -11.62 7.03 12.51
CA ILE A 52 -10.26 7.07 11.97
C ILE A 52 -10.27 7.66 10.55
N ASP A 53 -11.14 7.17 9.68
CA ASP A 53 -11.29 7.68 8.31
C ASP A 53 -11.57 9.19 8.31
N ALA A 54 -12.55 9.64 9.10
CA ALA A 54 -12.91 11.06 9.22
C ALA A 54 -11.74 11.91 9.73
N HIS A 55 -11.01 11.44 10.75
CA HIS A 55 -9.85 12.15 11.29
C HIS A 55 -8.72 12.30 10.26
N ILE A 56 -8.41 11.23 9.53
CA ILE A 56 -7.36 11.28 8.50
C ILE A 56 -7.72 12.24 7.36
N ARG A 57 -9.01 12.30 6.98
CA ARG A 57 -9.50 13.21 5.94
C ARG A 57 -9.49 14.69 6.33
N ASP A 58 -9.43 15.00 7.62
CA ASP A 58 -9.36 16.37 8.14
C ASP A 58 -7.95 16.98 7.98
N ASN A 59 -6.94 16.17 7.61
CA ASN A 59 -5.61 16.66 7.33
C ASN A 59 -5.58 17.58 6.09
N GLU A 60 -4.94 18.74 6.21
CA GLU A 60 -4.87 19.76 5.14
C GLU A 60 -4.21 19.25 3.84
N GLU A 61 -3.33 18.25 3.93
CA GLU A 61 -2.65 17.63 2.78
C GLU A 61 -3.44 16.45 2.18
N PHE A 62 -4.56 16.04 2.79
CA PHE A 62 -5.38 14.94 2.28
C PHE A 62 -5.92 15.17 0.84
N PRO A 63 -6.28 16.38 0.40
CA PRO A 63 -6.72 16.63 -0.97
C PRO A 63 -5.71 16.22 -2.06
N GLU A 64 -4.43 16.03 -1.72
CA GLU A 64 -3.41 15.52 -2.64
C GLU A 64 -3.47 13.99 -2.84
N ALA A 65 -4.20 13.28 -1.98
CA ALA A 65 -4.35 11.84 -2.04
C ALA A 65 -5.51 11.40 -2.92
N ASP A 66 -5.37 10.21 -3.51
CA ASP A 66 -6.50 9.51 -4.14
C ASP A 66 -7.47 9.04 -3.03
N ALA A 67 -8.51 9.83 -2.78
CA ALA A 67 -9.47 9.62 -1.70
C ALA A 67 -10.25 8.29 -1.81
N ALA A 68 -10.44 7.79 -3.04
CA ALA A 68 -11.08 6.50 -3.27
C ALA A 68 -10.11 5.37 -2.96
N TRP A 69 -8.86 5.49 -3.40
CA TRP A 69 -7.82 4.53 -3.07
C TRP A 69 -7.52 4.43 -1.58
N PHE A 70 -7.44 5.58 -0.89
CA PHE A 70 -7.31 5.63 0.56
C PHE A 70 -8.43 4.85 1.26
N LYS A 71 -9.69 5.10 0.88
CA LYS A 71 -10.85 4.40 1.45
C LYS A 71 -10.75 2.89 1.21
N THR A 72 -10.39 2.49 -0.01
CA THR A 72 -10.21 1.09 -0.38
C THR A 72 -9.16 0.41 0.50
N LEU A 73 -8.00 1.05 0.70
CA LEU A 73 -6.93 0.51 1.52
C LEU A 73 -7.32 0.47 3.00
N LEU A 74 -7.74 1.59 3.60
CA LEU A 74 -8.02 1.65 5.04
C LEU A 74 -9.10 0.65 5.44
N HIS A 75 -10.28 0.71 4.80
CA HIS A 75 -11.41 -0.15 5.19
C HIS A 75 -11.20 -1.60 4.76
N GLY A 76 -10.48 -1.82 3.67
CA GLY A 76 -10.09 -3.15 3.21
C GLY A 76 -9.16 -3.84 4.19
N VAL A 77 -8.06 -3.16 4.55
CA VAL A 77 -7.06 -3.68 5.50
C VAL A 77 -7.69 -3.98 6.85
N LEU A 78 -8.43 -3.05 7.43
CA LEU A 78 -9.06 -3.24 8.74
C LEU A 78 -10.00 -4.46 8.75
N ARG A 79 -10.77 -4.65 7.68
CA ARG A 79 -11.69 -5.79 7.56
C ARG A 79 -10.99 -7.12 7.37
N GLU A 80 -9.96 -7.16 6.52
CA GLU A 80 -9.28 -8.40 6.14
C GLU A 80 -8.08 -8.73 7.05
N ALA A 81 -7.76 -7.89 8.04
CA ALA A 81 -6.56 -8.00 8.86
C ALA A 81 -6.28 -9.41 9.42
N PRO A 82 -7.27 -10.17 9.94
CA PRO A 82 -7.04 -11.54 10.39
C PRO A 82 -6.49 -12.45 9.28
N ALA A 83 -7.15 -12.46 8.12
CA ALA A 83 -6.74 -13.30 6.98
C ALA A 83 -5.41 -12.84 6.38
N LEU A 84 -5.15 -11.52 6.35
CA LEU A 84 -3.87 -10.98 5.88
C LEU A 84 -2.71 -11.44 6.78
N ARG A 85 -2.89 -11.38 8.10
CA ARG A 85 -1.89 -11.89 9.06
C ARG A 85 -1.62 -13.37 8.85
N GLU A 86 -2.66 -14.19 8.77
CA GLU A 86 -2.51 -15.62 8.46
C GLU A 86 -1.68 -15.84 7.18
N GLY A 87 -1.87 -14.99 6.16
CA GLY A 87 -1.12 -15.04 4.91
C GLY A 87 0.37 -14.74 5.06
N PHE A 88 0.76 -13.71 5.82
CA PHE A 88 2.17 -13.30 5.92
C PHE A 88 2.93 -13.86 7.12
N THR A 89 2.26 -14.31 8.18
CA THR A 89 2.88 -14.89 9.39
C THR A 89 3.88 -16.01 9.09
N PRO A 90 3.62 -16.95 8.14
CA PRO A 90 4.58 -18.00 7.81
C PRO A 90 5.94 -17.51 7.31
N PHE A 91 6.07 -16.24 6.95
CA PHE A 91 7.29 -15.65 6.40
C PHE A 91 8.07 -14.79 7.39
N ILE A 92 7.55 -14.65 8.60
CA ILE A 92 8.16 -13.91 9.70
C ILE A 92 8.82 -14.90 10.66
N ASP A 93 10.00 -14.56 11.17
CA ASP A 93 10.83 -15.38 12.05
C ASP A 93 10.65 -15.06 13.55
N ARG A 94 9.73 -14.15 13.87
CA ARG A 94 9.38 -13.70 15.21
C ARG A 94 7.85 -13.58 15.38
N PRO A 95 7.34 -13.59 16.62
CA PRO A 95 5.92 -13.37 16.89
C PRO A 95 5.40 -12.04 16.31
N LEU A 96 4.11 -11.97 15.97
CA LEU A 96 3.50 -10.76 15.42
C LEU A 96 3.50 -9.60 16.42
N GLU A 97 3.45 -9.92 17.71
CA GLU A 97 3.47 -9.00 18.83
C GLU A 97 4.80 -8.25 18.94
N GLU A 98 5.87 -8.78 18.33
CA GLU A 98 7.18 -8.14 18.27
C GLU A 98 7.34 -7.22 17.05
N LEU A 99 6.35 -7.16 16.15
CA LEU A 99 6.36 -6.20 15.06
C LEU A 99 6.08 -4.79 15.59
N SER A 100 6.85 -3.81 15.13
CA SER A 100 6.44 -2.42 15.33
C SER A 100 5.09 -2.17 14.64
N PRO A 101 4.22 -1.29 15.17
CA PRO A 101 2.95 -0.98 14.52
C PRO A 101 3.10 -0.46 13.07
N ILE A 102 4.25 0.15 12.76
CA ILE A 102 4.58 0.59 11.39
C ILE A 102 4.87 -0.60 10.48
N GLU A 103 5.77 -1.52 10.87
CA GLU A 103 6.04 -2.74 10.08
C GLU A 103 4.76 -3.54 9.87
N HIS A 104 3.98 -3.72 10.94
CA HIS A 104 2.72 -4.44 10.90
C HIS A 104 1.72 -3.77 9.95
N GLY A 105 1.52 -2.45 10.06
CA GLY A 105 0.63 -1.71 9.18
C GLY A 105 1.05 -1.78 7.70
N ILE A 106 2.34 -1.71 7.42
CA ILE A 106 2.88 -1.81 6.05
C ILE A 106 2.69 -3.21 5.49
N LEU A 107 2.95 -4.26 6.27
CA LEU A 107 2.71 -5.64 5.86
C LEU A 107 1.23 -5.88 5.57
N LEU A 108 0.32 -5.34 6.39
CA LEU A 108 -1.11 -5.41 6.15
C LEU A 108 -1.51 -4.72 4.83
N ILE A 109 -1.06 -3.50 4.58
CA ILE A 109 -1.37 -2.74 3.35
C ILE A 109 -0.81 -3.46 2.12
N GLY A 110 0.48 -3.84 2.15
CA GLY A 110 1.14 -4.54 1.05
C GLY A 110 0.47 -5.89 0.75
N SER A 111 0.12 -6.65 1.79
CA SER A 111 -0.58 -7.93 1.64
C SER A 111 -1.98 -7.74 1.07
N TYR A 112 -2.72 -6.73 1.52
CA TYR A 112 -4.07 -6.42 1.01
C TYR A 112 -4.02 -6.11 -0.49
N GLU A 113 -3.06 -5.30 -0.94
CA GLU A 113 -2.87 -5.04 -2.37
C GLU A 113 -2.51 -6.32 -3.15
N LEU A 114 -1.57 -7.11 -2.63
CA LEU A 114 -1.17 -8.37 -3.26
C LEU A 114 -2.34 -9.35 -3.38
N VAL A 115 -3.21 -9.46 -2.38
CA VAL A 115 -4.31 -10.43 -2.38
C VAL A 115 -5.51 -9.93 -3.20
N HIS A 116 -5.89 -8.66 -3.06
CA HIS A 116 -7.18 -8.17 -3.57
C HIS A 116 -7.09 -7.27 -4.81
N HIS A 117 -5.91 -6.73 -5.14
CA HIS A 117 -5.76 -5.72 -6.18
C HIS A 117 -4.84 -6.17 -7.31
N VAL A 118 -5.34 -7.10 -8.13
CA VAL A 118 -4.59 -7.69 -9.27
C VAL A 118 -4.21 -6.69 -10.35
N GLU A 119 -4.91 -5.57 -10.41
CA GLU A 119 -4.61 -4.43 -11.27
C GLU A 119 -3.35 -3.66 -10.85
N VAL A 120 -2.88 -3.84 -9.60
CA VAL A 120 -1.58 -3.34 -9.14
C VAL A 120 -0.54 -4.45 -9.36
N PRO A 121 0.47 -4.23 -10.23
CA PRO A 121 1.52 -5.22 -10.43
C PRO A 121 2.26 -5.51 -9.12
N TYR A 122 2.58 -6.77 -8.85
CA TYR A 122 3.13 -7.20 -7.56
C TYR A 122 4.41 -6.44 -7.20
N LYS A 123 5.31 -6.20 -8.16
CA LYS A 123 6.54 -5.42 -7.95
C LYS A 123 6.26 -3.98 -7.54
N VAL A 124 5.16 -3.39 -8.03
CA VAL A 124 4.75 -2.03 -7.66
C VAL A 124 4.20 -2.02 -6.24
N ALA A 125 3.34 -2.97 -5.88
CA ALA A 125 2.81 -3.08 -4.52
C ALA A 125 3.94 -3.26 -3.49
N ILE A 126 4.89 -4.18 -3.75
CA ILE A 126 6.07 -4.39 -2.89
C ILE A 126 6.93 -3.13 -2.82
N ASN A 127 7.24 -2.51 -3.97
CA ASN A 127 8.05 -1.30 -3.98
C ASN A 127 7.42 -0.17 -3.16
N GLU A 128 6.12 0.09 -3.30
CA GLU A 128 5.45 1.14 -2.53
C GLU A 128 5.42 0.80 -1.03
N ALA A 129 5.26 -0.47 -0.63
CA ALA A 129 5.38 -0.89 0.76
C ALA A 129 6.81 -0.68 1.32
N VAL A 130 7.83 -0.97 0.52
CA VAL A 130 9.24 -0.72 0.86
C VAL A 130 9.52 0.78 1.02
N GLU A 131 8.96 1.62 0.15
CA GLU A 131 9.09 3.08 0.27
C GLU A 131 8.38 3.61 1.53
N LEU A 132 7.20 3.10 1.89
CA LEU A 132 6.58 3.40 3.19
C LEU A 132 7.50 3.04 4.35
N ALA A 133 8.14 1.86 4.29
CA ALA A 133 9.03 1.40 5.36
C ALA A 133 10.29 2.27 5.48
N LYS A 134 10.79 2.82 4.38
CA LYS A 134 11.90 3.80 4.40
C LYS A 134 11.47 5.16 4.97
N SER A 135 10.23 5.59 4.69
CA SER A 135 9.72 6.89 5.12
C SER A 135 9.27 6.91 6.58
N PHE A 136 8.71 5.80 7.09
CA PHE A 136 8.07 5.76 8.42
C PHE A 136 8.70 4.75 9.39
N GLY A 137 9.49 3.80 8.88
CA GLY A 137 10.07 2.72 9.68
C GLY A 137 11.41 3.06 10.33
N GLY A 138 11.89 2.14 11.16
CA GLY A 138 13.23 2.20 11.73
C GLY A 138 14.34 1.79 10.76
N THR A 139 15.59 1.88 11.21
CA THR A 139 16.77 1.42 10.46
C THR A 139 16.57 -0.03 10.00
N ASP A 140 16.74 -0.28 8.70
CA ASP A 140 16.61 -1.59 8.04
C ASP A 140 15.20 -2.23 7.97
N GLY A 141 14.14 -1.62 8.51
CA GLY A 141 12.77 -2.18 8.46
C GLY A 141 12.26 -2.46 7.03
N PHE A 142 12.75 -1.69 6.05
CA PHE A 142 12.42 -1.89 4.64
C PHE A 142 12.92 -3.22 4.05
N LYS A 143 14.04 -3.77 4.55
CA LYS A 143 14.56 -5.08 4.10
C LYS A 143 13.65 -6.21 4.57
N PHE A 144 13.19 -6.11 5.82
CA PHE A 144 12.26 -7.04 6.42
C PHE A 144 10.92 -7.05 5.65
N VAL A 145 10.31 -5.87 5.45
CA VAL A 145 9.08 -5.73 4.67
C VAL A 145 9.22 -6.32 3.27
N ASN A 146 10.32 -6.00 2.57
CA ASN A 146 10.56 -6.55 1.24
C ASN A 146 10.59 -8.09 1.25
N GLY A 147 11.38 -8.68 2.16
CA GLY A 147 11.55 -10.13 2.23
C GLY A 147 10.26 -10.89 2.56
N VAL A 148 9.41 -10.34 3.42
CA VAL A 148 8.10 -10.93 3.75
C VAL A 148 7.16 -10.85 2.56
N LEU A 149 7.02 -9.68 1.94
CA LEU A 149 6.08 -9.48 0.84
C LEU A 149 6.51 -10.20 -0.45
N ASP A 150 7.80 -10.35 -0.72
CA ASP A 150 8.30 -11.17 -1.84
C ASP A 150 7.85 -12.64 -1.69
N LYS A 151 7.97 -13.21 -0.48
CA LYS A 151 7.54 -14.58 -0.20
C LYS A 151 6.02 -14.73 -0.31
N LEU A 152 5.26 -13.77 0.20
CA LEU A 152 3.80 -13.76 0.06
C LEU A 152 3.39 -13.67 -1.42
N ALA A 153 3.99 -12.77 -2.19
CA ALA A 153 3.70 -12.60 -3.61
C ALA A 153 3.99 -13.89 -4.40
N ALA A 154 5.02 -14.66 -4.05
CA ALA A 154 5.28 -15.95 -4.69
C ALA A 154 4.11 -16.95 -4.54
N GLN A 155 3.35 -16.86 -3.44
CA GLN A 155 2.16 -17.68 -3.20
C GLN A 155 0.89 -17.12 -3.83
N VAL A 156 0.62 -15.83 -3.64
CA VAL A 156 -0.68 -15.24 -4.04
C VAL A 156 -0.67 -14.63 -5.45
N ARG A 157 0.52 -14.45 -6.04
CA ARG A 157 0.74 -13.91 -7.40
C ARG A 157 1.62 -14.82 -8.25
N THR A 158 1.55 -16.13 -8.05
CA THR A 158 2.45 -17.12 -8.69
C THR A 158 2.61 -16.92 -10.20
N THR A 159 1.51 -16.73 -10.94
CA THR A 159 1.56 -16.51 -12.41
C THR A 159 2.33 -15.24 -12.79
N GLU A 160 2.13 -14.15 -12.03
CA GLU A 160 2.78 -12.86 -12.27
C GLU A 160 4.29 -12.95 -11.97
N VAL A 161 4.65 -13.61 -10.87
CA VAL A 161 6.03 -13.84 -10.43
C VAL A 161 6.79 -14.72 -11.43
N GLN A 162 6.20 -15.84 -11.87
CA GLN A 162 6.81 -16.72 -12.88
C GLN A 162 7.05 -15.99 -14.21
N ALA A 163 6.08 -15.19 -14.67
CA ALA A 163 6.22 -14.40 -15.88
C ALA A 163 7.28 -13.30 -15.77
N ALA A 164 7.57 -12.80 -14.57
CA ALA A 164 8.64 -11.84 -14.34
C ALA A 164 10.03 -12.51 -14.34
N ALA A 165 10.15 -13.73 -13.78
CA ALA A 165 11.40 -14.48 -13.74
C ALA A 165 11.88 -14.92 -15.14
N GLN A 166 10.96 -15.23 -16.05
CA GLN A 166 11.30 -15.58 -17.44
C GLN A 166 11.81 -14.41 -18.29
N ARG A 167 11.67 -13.17 -17.80
CA ARG A 167 12.08 -11.95 -18.50
C ARG A 167 13.36 -11.33 -17.94
N ALA A 168 13.89 -11.87 -16.84
CA ALA A 168 15.14 -11.45 -16.20
C ALA A 168 16.33 -12.21 -16.79
#